data_AF-A0A2E1XI48-F1
#
_entry.id   AF-A0A2E1XI48-F1
#
_cell.length_a   1.000
_cell.length_b   1.000
_cell.length_c   1.000
_cell.angle_alpha   90.00
_cell.angle_beta   90.00
_cell.angle_gamma   90.00
#
_symmetry.space_group_name_H-M   'P 1'
#
loop_
_entity.id
_entity.type
_entity.pdbx_description
1 polymer ?
#
loop_
_entity_poly.entity_id
_entity_poly.type
_entity_poly.pdbx_seq_one_letter_code
_entity_poly.pdbx_strand_id
1 'polypeptide(L)'
;MAQMTILRSGGTPLFGEPERREPPAYVLEGEHLAQELNQRLREKYRNYERAAARLELRGEHDAANLLRRAAGRVRLLRNATAACTAD
;
A
#
# COMPACT_ATOMS: atom_id res chain seq x y z
N MET A 1 45.78 23.40 -16.83
CA MET A 1 44.33 23.23 -16.64
C MET A 1 44.12 22.60 -15.28
N ALA A 2 43.67 23.37 -14.29
CA ALA A 2 43.51 22.90 -12.91
C ALA A 2 42.24 22.03 -12.81
N GLN A 3 42.39 20.76 -12.45
CA GLN A 3 41.25 19.90 -12.12
C GLN A 3 40.73 20.32 -10.75
N MET A 4 39.47 20.75 -10.70
CA MET A 4 38.81 21.22 -9.50
C MET A 4 38.28 20.01 -8.73
N THR A 5 39.04 19.55 -7.74
CA THR A 5 38.69 18.40 -6.90
C THR A 5 37.56 18.80 -5.95
N ILE A 6 36.34 18.32 -6.21
CA ILE A 6 35.20 18.53 -5.31
C ILE A 6 35.48 17.77 -4.00
N LEU A 7 35.72 18.51 -2.92
CA LEU A 7 35.90 17.96 -1.57
C LEU A 7 34.57 17.36 -1.08
N ARG A 8 34.59 16.07 -0.74
CA ARG A 8 33.43 15.31 -0.24
C ARG A 8 33.71 14.86 1.20
N SER A 9 32.74 15.01 2.09
CA SER A 9 32.74 14.36 3.41
C SER A 9 31.53 13.43 3.50
N GLY A 10 31.74 12.15 3.83
CA GLY A 10 30.63 11.19 3.98
C GLY A 10 29.78 10.92 2.71
N GLY A 11 30.24 11.34 1.52
CA GLY A 11 29.50 11.19 0.26
C GLY A 11 28.68 12.42 -0.14
N THR A 12 28.57 13.43 0.72
CA THR A 12 27.93 14.72 0.42
C THR A 12 28.99 15.76 -0.02
N PRO A 13 28.74 16.52 -1.11
CA PRO A 13 29.60 17.64 -1.48
C PRO A 13 29.49 18.73 -0.41
N LEU A 14 30.63 19.29 0.01
CA LEU A 14 30.67 20.34 1.03
C LEU A 14 30.05 21.67 0.55
N PHE A 15 29.93 21.87 -0.77
CA PHE A 15 29.30 23.03 -1.38
C PHE A 15 28.51 22.62 -2.64
N GLY A 16 27.32 23.19 -2.83
CA GLY A 16 26.35 22.88 -3.89
C GLY A 16 25.00 22.41 -3.32
N GLU A 17 23.88 22.70 -4.01
CA GLU A 17 22.58 22.17 -3.61
C GLU A 17 22.63 20.63 -3.62
N PRO A 18 22.06 19.95 -2.60
CA PRO A 18 22.01 18.51 -2.61
C PRO A 18 21.22 18.07 -3.85
N GLU A 19 21.89 17.38 -4.77
CA GLU A 19 21.22 16.76 -5.92
C GLU A 19 20.01 15.98 -5.39
N ARG A 20 18.80 16.45 -5.72
CA ARG A 20 17.57 15.69 -5.50
C ARG A 20 17.69 14.43 -6.35
N ARG A 21 18.21 13.36 -5.75
CA ARG A 21 18.16 12.03 -6.35
C ARG A 21 16.70 11.63 -6.35
N GLU A 22 16.08 11.66 -7.53
CA GLU A 22 14.78 11.04 -7.74
C GLU A 22 14.86 9.59 -7.24
N PRO A 23 13.83 9.12 -6.52
CA PRO A 23 13.81 7.74 -6.07
C PRO A 23 13.90 6.83 -7.30
N PRO A 24 14.66 5.72 -7.20
CA PRO A 24 14.82 4.83 -8.32
C PRO A 24 13.47 4.20 -8.71
N ALA A 25 13.27 3.97 -10.01
CA ALA A 25 11.97 3.59 -10.59
C ALA A 25 11.29 2.37 -9.92
N TYR A 26 12.07 1.43 -9.37
CA TYR A 26 11.54 0.26 -8.68
C TYR A 26 10.79 0.60 -7.37
N VAL A 27 11.11 1.74 -6.73
CA VAL A 27 10.41 2.20 -5.52
C VAL A 27 9.02 2.73 -5.90
N LEU A 28 8.94 3.51 -6.98
CA LEU A 28 7.68 4.05 -7.50
C LEU A 28 6.74 2.93 -7.96
N GLU A 29 7.25 1.90 -8.64
CA GLU A 29 6.45 0.73 -9.03
C GLU A 29 5.89 -0.04 -7.81
N GLY A 30 6.67 -0.17 -6.75
CA GLY A 30 6.24 -0.81 -5.50
C GLY A 30 5.08 -0.07 -4.82
N GLU A 31 5.13 1.26 -4.79
CA GLU A 31 4.06 2.09 -4.23
C GLU A 31 2.76 1.98 -5.04
N HIS A 32 2.86 2.02 -6.37
CA HIS A 32 1.71 1.85 -7.26
C HIS A 32 1.04 0.48 -7.06
N LEU A 33 1.82 -0.60 -6.98
CA LEU A 33 1.30 -1.95 -6.73
C LEU A 33 0.62 -2.06 -5.37
N ALA A 34 1.18 -1.44 -4.33
CA ALA A 34 0.59 -1.45 -2.99
C ALA A 34 -0.72 -0.66 -2.92
N GLN A 35 -0.81 0.46 -3.65
CA GLN A 35 -2.05 1.22 -3.80
C GLN A 35 -3.12 0.41 -4.54
N GLU A 36 -2.76 -0.24 -5.66
CA GLU A 36 -3.69 -1.08 -6.43
C GLU A 36 -4.20 -2.26 -5.60
N LEU A 37 -3.30 -2.94 -4.87
CA LEU A 37 -3.67 -4.02 -3.96
C LEU A 37 -4.65 -3.53 -2.88
N ASN A 38 -4.37 -2.38 -2.26
CA ASN A 38 -5.26 -1.77 -1.26
C ASN A 38 -6.63 -1.44 -1.84
N GLN A 39 -6.69 -0.93 -3.08
CA GLN A 39 -7.94 -0.66 -3.78
C GLN A 39 -8.74 -1.95 -4.00
N ARG A 40 -8.12 -2.99 -4.55
CA ARG A 40 -8.75 -4.29 -4.80
C ARG A 40 -9.25 -4.94 -3.50
N LEU A 41 -8.49 -4.86 -2.41
CA LEU A 41 -8.91 -5.35 -1.10
C LEU A 41 -10.13 -4.59 -0.56
N ARG A 42 -10.17 -3.27 -0.75
CA ARG A 42 -11.32 -2.43 -0.34
C ARG A 42 -12.59 -2.79 -1.11
N GLU A 43 -12.48 -3.02 -2.41
CA GLU A 43 -13.61 -3.45 -3.24
C GLU A 43 -14.11 -4.84 -2.84
N LYS A 44 -13.20 -5.78 -2.64
CA LYS A 44 -13.54 -7.14 -2.19
C LYS A 44 -14.23 -7.14 -0.83
N TYR A 45 -13.75 -6.34 0.11
CA TYR A 45 -14.42 -6.13 1.41
C TYR A 45 -15.87 -5.65 1.23
N ARG A 46 -16.08 -4.59 0.43
CA ARG A 46 -17.42 -4.03 0.18
C ARG A 46 -18.35 -5.04 -0.49
N ASN A 47 -17.83 -5.87 -1.39
CA ASN A 47 -18.60 -6.90 -2.07
C ASN A 47 -19.08 -7.98 -1.10
N TYR A 48 -18.23 -8.44 -0.18
CA TYR A 48 -18.64 -9.38 0.85
C TYR A 48 -19.70 -8.82 1.79
N GLU A 49 -19.55 -7.56 2.24
CA GLU A 49 -20.56 -6.90 3.08
C GLU A 49 -21.91 -6.77 2.37
N ARG A 50 -21.91 -6.34 1.10
CA ARG A 50 -23.13 -6.22 0.29
C ARG A 50 -23.80 -7.59 0.06
N ALA A 51 -23.01 -8.61 -0.24
CA ALA A 51 -23.51 -9.96 -0.44
C ALA A 51 -24.08 -10.54 0.87
N ALA A 52 -23.39 -10.33 2.00
CA ALA A 52 -23.89 -10.74 3.32
C ALA A 52 -25.24 -10.09 3.64
N ALA A 53 -25.36 -8.77 3.42
CA ALA A 53 -26.62 -8.05 3.64
C ALA A 53 -27.76 -8.60 2.78
N ARG A 54 -27.48 -8.96 1.51
CA ARG A 54 -28.48 -9.58 0.63
C ARG A 54 -28.94 -10.97 1.11
N LEU A 55 -28.02 -11.76 1.65
CA LEU A 55 -28.32 -13.10 2.19
C LEU A 55 -29.11 -13.01 3.50
N GLU A 56 -28.77 -12.03 4.34
CA GLU A 56 -29.48 -11.78 5.59
C GLU A 56 -30.94 -11.38 5.36
N LEU A 57 -31.22 -10.54 4.35
CA LEU A 57 -32.58 -10.20 3.93
C LEU A 57 -33.39 -11.43 3.43
N ARG A 58 -32.71 -12.49 3.00
CA ARG A 58 -33.33 -13.75 2.56
C ARG A 58 -33.48 -14.77 3.70
N GLY A 59 -33.01 -14.44 4.90
CA GLY A 59 -32.97 -15.38 6.04
C GLY A 59 -31.80 -16.37 6.01
N GLU A 60 -30.86 -16.25 5.08
CA GLU A 60 -29.66 -17.10 4.98
C GLU A 60 -28.55 -16.60 5.92
N HIS A 61 -28.81 -16.66 7.23
CA HIS A 61 -27.93 -16.07 8.25
C HIS A 61 -26.55 -16.74 8.32
N ASP A 62 -26.47 -18.07 8.16
CA ASP A 62 -25.18 -18.79 8.23
C ASP A 62 -24.25 -18.40 7.08
N ALA A 63 -24.79 -18.30 5.86
CA ALA A 63 -24.06 -17.86 4.69
C ALA A 63 -23.64 -16.38 4.83
N ALA A 64 -24.53 -15.52 5.33
CA ALA A 64 -24.19 -14.13 5.63
C ALA A 64 -23.05 -14.02 6.67
N ASN A 65 -23.06 -14.86 7.71
CA ASN A 65 -22.02 -14.90 8.74
C ASN A 65 -20.67 -15.37 8.20
N LEU A 66 -20.65 -16.32 7.26
CA LEU A 66 -19.43 -16.74 6.57
C LEU A 66 -18.83 -15.59 5.76
N LEU A 67 -19.66 -14.83 5.04
CA LEU A 67 -19.22 -13.67 4.27
C LEU A 67 -18.71 -12.53 5.16
N ARG A 68 -19.37 -12.25 6.28
CA ARG A 68 -18.88 -11.26 7.27
C ARG A 68 -17.52 -11.68 7.86
N ARG A 69 -17.32 -12.96 8.16
CA ARG A 69 -16.01 -13.50 8.59
C ARG A 69 -14.94 -13.37 7.50
N ALA A 70 -15.30 -13.59 6.23
CA ALA A 70 -14.40 -13.35 5.11
C ALA A 70 -14.06 -11.86 4.96
N ALA A 71 -15.04 -10.97 5.07
CA ALA A 71 -14.85 -9.52 5.06
C ALA A 71 -13.91 -9.06 6.19
N GLY A 72 -14.09 -9.59 7.40
CA GLY A 72 -13.20 -9.34 8.54
C GLY A 72 -11.74 -9.71 8.24
N ARG A 73 -11.51 -10.88 7.62
CA ARG A 73 -10.15 -11.30 7.19
C ARG A 73 -9.56 -10.36 6.15
N VAL A 74 -10.34 -9.94 5.15
CA VAL A 74 -9.88 -8.98 4.13
C VAL A 74 -9.53 -7.62 4.75
N ARG A 75 -10.31 -7.15 5.73
CA ARG A 75 -10.03 -5.91 6.46
C ARG A 75 -8.69 -5.97 7.20
N LEU A 76 -8.36 -7.10 7.83
CA LEU A 76 -7.08 -7.30 8.51
C LEU A 76 -5.91 -7.28 7.52
N LEU A 77 -6.03 -7.98 6.39
CA LEU A 77 -5.00 -7.97 5.34
C LEU A 77 -4.74 -6.56 4.79
N ARG A 78 -5.80 -5.78 4.59
CA ARG A 78 -5.69 -4.38 4.17
C ARG A 78 -4.97 -3.53 5.22
N ASN A 79 -5.27 -3.71 6.50
CA ASN A 79 -4.62 -2.94 7.56
C ASN A 79 -3.14 -3.33 7.70
N ALA A 80 -2.80 -4.62 7.53
CA ALA A 80 -1.42 -5.09 7.55
C ALA A 80 -0.61 -4.55 6.36
N THR A 81 -1.19 -4.54 5.16
CA THR A 81 -0.55 -3.95 3.96
C THR A 81 -0.35 -2.45 4.09
N ALA A 82 -1.32 -1.72 4.66
CA ALA A 82 -1.16 -0.29 4.93
C ALA A 82 -0.06 0.01 5.97
N ALA A 83 0.11 -0.85 6.98
CA ALA A 83 1.19 -0.71 7.97
C ALA A 83 2.57 -0.96 7.31
N CYS A 84 2.70 -1.97 6.46
CA CYS A 84 3.93 -2.30 5.76
C CYS A 84 4.42 -1.21 4.79
N THR A 85 3.52 -0.34 4.31
CA THR A 85 3.87 0.79 3.43
C THR A 85 4.08 2.11 4.17
N ALA A 86 3.87 2.14 5.49
CA ALA A 86 4.01 3.33 6.32
C ALA A 86 5.36 3.41 7.07
N ASP A 87 6.14 2.33 7.03
CA ASP A 87 7.53 2.21 7.50
C ASP A 87 8.52 2.49 6.34
#